data_AF-A0A2N0EQV5-F1
#
_entry.id   AF-A0A2N0EQV5-F1
#
_cell.length_a   1.000
_cell.length_b   1.000
_cell.length_c   1.000
_cell.angle_alpha   90.00
_cell.angle_beta   90.00
_cell.angle_gamma   90.00
#
_symmetry.space_group_name_H-M   'P 1'
#
loop_
_entity.id
_entity.type
_entity.pdbx_description
1 polymer ?
#
loop_
_entity_poly.entity_id
_entity_poly.type
_entity_poly.pdbx_seq_one_letter_code
_entity_poly.pdbx_strand_id
1 'polypeptide(L)'
;MKKILVLSIVGILTIQSCKEHQTNTNVASEGDRTEDVVKTAESVKPVSTKVQDTIYTKVESSGSLKDIMNGKMGATIALKDLEGIPNLYAIGALENLTGEILIYNSDPIISRRSDKMVTVDHTFKDSATLLVSAQVAEWQDIPVPTSVKSQGQFEIFLQQQALQRGVDTSKPYPFILTGGIAKLDWHVVNWNSNNADHTKKNHLQSSLKGVLTHAYVDILGFYDAKNDGVFIHEGSKTHMHFKARDANLAAHADKIFLGKDLTLKLPK
;
A
#
# COMPACT_ATOMS: atom_id res chain seq x y z
N MET A 1 7.85 46.88 9.47
CA MET A 1 8.06 45.56 10.08
C MET A 1 7.17 45.44 11.31
N LYS A 2 6.06 44.71 11.23
CA LYS A 2 5.15 44.46 12.36
C LYS A 2 5.31 43.00 12.80
N LYS A 3 5.75 42.80 14.04
CA LYS A 3 5.82 41.48 14.70
C LYS A 3 4.43 41.13 15.23
N ILE A 4 3.92 39.96 14.86
CA ILE A 4 2.70 39.37 15.44
C ILE A 4 3.16 38.26 16.39
N LEU A 5 2.79 38.41 17.66
CA LEU A 5 3.02 37.47 18.74
C LEU A 5 1.76 36.58 18.84
N VAL A 6 1.91 35.26 18.70
CA VAL A 6 0.80 34.31 18.91
C VAL A 6 1.00 33.64 20.27
N LEU A 7 0.02 33.84 21.16
CA LEU A 7 -0.04 33.26 22.50
C LEU A 7 -0.66 31.85 22.42
N SER A 8 0.03 30.85 22.96
CA SER A 8 -0.47 29.47 23.10
C SER A 8 -1.19 29.32 24.45
N ILE A 9 -2.45 28.91 24.42
CA ILE A 9 -3.21 28.49 25.61
C ILE A 9 -3.26 26.97 25.63
N VAL A 10 -2.67 26.36 26.65
CA VAL A 10 -2.72 24.92 26.94
C VAL A 10 -3.79 24.69 27.99
N GLY A 11 -4.89 24.03 27.59
CA GLY A 11 -5.92 23.54 28.51
C GLY A 11 -5.67 22.07 28.85
N ILE A 12 -5.47 21.80 30.14
CA ILE A 12 -5.34 20.46 30.72
C ILE A 12 -6.75 19.92 30.99
N LEU A 13 -7.09 18.74 30.47
CA LEU A 13 -8.29 18.00 30.86
C LEU A 13 -7.89 16.61 31.39
N THR A 14 -8.06 16.43 32.69
CA THR A 14 -7.92 15.15 33.40
C THR A 14 -9.20 14.33 33.23
N ILE A 15 -9.07 13.04 32.91
CA ILE A 15 -10.17 12.07 32.97
C ILE A 15 -9.77 10.92 33.90
N GLN A 16 -10.59 10.74 34.93
CA GLN A 16 -10.51 9.73 35.97
C GLN A 16 -11.32 8.51 35.52
N SER A 17 -10.74 7.31 35.58
CA SER A 17 -11.42 6.05 35.23
C SER A 17 -11.72 5.24 36.49
N CYS A 18 -13.00 4.91 36.69
CA CYS A 18 -13.51 4.00 37.72
C CYS A 18 -13.47 2.54 37.23
N LYS A 19 -13.07 1.64 38.13
CA LYS A 19 -13.14 0.17 38.03
C LYS A 19 -14.43 -0.33 38.70
N GLU A 20 -15.05 -1.36 38.13
CA GLU A 20 -15.87 -2.41 38.77
C GLU A 20 -15.76 -3.64 37.84
N HIS A 21 -15.21 -4.81 38.19
CA HIS A 21 -15.47 -5.85 39.20
C HIS A 21 -16.68 -6.77 38.92
N GLN A 22 -16.31 -7.97 38.44
CA GLN A 22 -16.85 -9.33 38.61
C GLN A 22 -18.29 -9.54 39.12
N THR A 23 -18.97 -10.56 38.57
CA THR A 23 -19.32 -11.80 39.31
C THR A 23 -19.74 -12.96 38.40
N ASN A 24 -19.22 -14.16 38.74
CA ASN A 24 -19.66 -15.51 38.39
C ASN A 24 -21.01 -15.88 39.04
N THR A 25 -21.73 -16.87 38.47
CA THR A 25 -22.43 -17.98 39.19
C THR A 25 -22.80 -19.10 38.19
N ASN A 26 -22.23 -20.31 38.30
CA ASN A 26 -22.79 -21.57 38.88
C ASN A 26 -23.90 -22.24 38.02
N VAL A 27 -23.72 -23.43 37.42
CA VAL A 27 -23.57 -24.83 37.94
C VAL A 27 -24.91 -25.56 38.14
N ALA A 28 -24.92 -26.87 37.79
CA ALA A 28 -25.88 -27.96 38.06
C ALA A 28 -26.91 -28.24 36.93
N SER A 29 -27.30 -29.47 36.59
CA SER A 29 -26.94 -30.84 37.01
C SER A 29 -27.62 -31.84 36.05
N GLU A 30 -27.14 -33.08 36.04
CA GLU A 30 -27.62 -34.26 35.31
C GLU A 30 -29.09 -34.64 35.55
N GLY A 31 -29.68 -35.35 34.59
CA GLY A 31 -30.99 -36.00 34.71
C GLY A 31 -31.33 -36.84 33.47
N ASP A 32 -31.12 -38.15 33.61
CA ASP A 32 -31.51 -39.25 32.72
C ASP A 32 -33.04 -39.36 32.55
N ARG A 33 -33.51 -39.59 31.31
CA ARG A 33 -34.77 -40.28 30.97
C ARG A 33 -34.93 -40.41 29.44
N THR A 34 -34.86 -41.66 29.00
CA THR A 34 -35.33 -42.19 27.72
C THR A 34 -36.85 -42.03 27.59
N GLU A 35 -37.34 -41.53 26.44
CA GLU A 35 -38.57 -42.02 25.78
C GLU A 35 -38.77 -41.36 24.41
N ASP A 36 -39.38 -42.16 23.53
CA ASP A 36 -39.55 -41.98 22.10
C ASP A 36 -40.16 -40.65 21.64
N VAL A 37 -39.50 -40.00 20.67
CA VAL A 37 -40.17 -39.09 19.74
C VAL A 37 -39.66 -39.37 18.33
N VAL A 38 -40.44 -40.13 17.57
CA VAL A 38 -40.39 -40.16 16.10
C VAL A 38 -40.73 -38.74 15.62
N LYS A 39 -39.71 -37.97 15.26
CA LYS A 39 -39.84 -36.69 14.57
C LYS A 39 -39.36 -36.84 13.13
N THR A 40 -40.33 -36.69 12.24
CA THR A 40 -40.21 -36.49 10.79
C THR A 40 -38.98 -35.66 10.44
N ALA A 41 -38.05 -36.25 9.68
CA ALA A 41 -36.97 -35.52 9.03
C ALA A 41 -37.59 -34.67 7.90
N GLU A 42 -37.84 -33.39 8.18
CA GLU A 42 -37.99 -32.41 7.11
C GLU A 42 -36.66 -32.31 6.36
N SER A 43 -36.73 -32.52 5.05
CA SER A 43 -35.57 -32.37 4.17
C SER A 43 -35.09 -30.92 4.22
N VAL A 44 -33.98 -30.69 4.92
CA VAL A 44 -33.23 -29.45 4.81
C VAL A 44 -32.71 -29.38 3.37
N LYS A 45 -33.32 -28.51 2.56
CA LYS A 45 -32.80 -28.21 1.22
C LYS A 45 -31.39 -27.62 1.38
N PRO A 46 -30.40 -28.09 0.62
CA PRO A 46 -29.06 -27.53 0.70
C PRO A 46 -29.13 -26.05 0.31
N VAL A 47 -28.70 -25.19 1.22
CA VAL A 47 -28.41 -23.79 0.90
C VAL A 47 -27.33 -23.82 -0.16
N SER A 48 -27.68 -23.42 -1.38
CA SER A 48 -26.73 -23.19 -2.45
C SER A 48 -25.85 -22.00 -2.05
N THR A 49 -24.69 -22.30 -1.47
CA THR A 49 -23.60 -21.33 -1.34
C THR A 49 -23.15 -21.03 -2.76
N LYS A 50 -23.52 -19.87 -3.30
CA LYS A 50 -22.87 -19.34 -4.50
C LYS A 50 -21.38 -19.25 -4.18
N VAL A 51 -20.56 -20.05 -4.86
CA VAL A 51 -19.11 -19.85 -4.88
C VAL A 51 -18.92 -18.48 -5.54
N GLN A 52 -18.54 -17.48 -4.75
CA GLN A 52 -18.10 -16.22 -5.33
C GLN A 52 -16.82 -16.51 -6.10
N ASP A 53 -16.79 -16.15 -7.38
CA ASP A 53 -15.59 -16.23 -8.18
C ASP A 53 -14.50 -15.35 -7.53
N THR A 54 -13.33 -15.94 -7.31
CA THR A 54 -12.20 -15.23 -6.74
C THR A 54 -11.73 -14.16 -7.71
N ILE A 55 -11.64 -12.91 -7.25
CA ILE A 55 -11.09 -11.79 -8.00
C ILE A 55 -9.58 -11.99 -8.12
N TYR A 56 -9.11 -12.19 -9.35
CA TYR A 56 -7.69 -12.31 -9.67
C TYR A 56 -7.27 -11.22 -10.64
N THR A 57 -6.32 -10.40 -10.21
CA THR A 57 -5.63 -9.44 -11.06
C THR A 57 -4.22 -9.95 -11.33
N LYS A 58 -3.87 -10.13 -12.60
CA LYS A 58 -2.50 -10.50 -12.97
C LYS A 58 -1.55 -9.34 -12.64
N VAL A 59 -0.60 -9.59 -11.75
CA VAL A 59 0.53 -8.69 -11.47
C VAL A 59 1.75 -9.19 -12.25
N GLU A 60 2.37 -8.29 -12.99
CA GLU A 60 3.56 -8.55 -13.79
C GLU A 60 4.74 -7.73 -13.25
N SER A 61 5.93 -8.33 -13.24
CA SER A 61 7.16 -7.66 -12.82
C SER A 61 8.22 -7.79 -13.92
N SER A 62 8.91 -6.69 -14.22
CA SER A 62 10.13 -6.68 -15.01
C SER A 62 11.30 -6.24 -14.13
N GLY A 63 12.39 -7.01 -14.13
CA GLY A 63 13.49 -6.84 -13.17
C GLY A 63 13.17 -7.29 -11.75
N SER A 64 14.12 -7.11 -10.84
CA SER A 64 13.95 -7.45 -9.42
C SER A 64 14.80 -6.56 -8.49
N LEU A 65 14.31 -6.31 -7.28
CA LEU A 65 15.10 -5.65 -6.22
C LEU A 65 16.37 -6.44 -5.91
N LYS A 66 16.30 -7.77 -5.92
CA LYS A 66 17.48 -8.64 -5.75
C LYS A 66 18.55 -8.39 -6.80
N ASP A 67 18.18 -8.25 -8.07
CA ASP A 67 19.13 -7.95 -9.15
C ASP A 67 19.72 -6.54 -9.02
N ILE A 68 18.90 -5.55 -8.68
CA ILE A 68 19.34 -4.18 -8.41
C ILE A 68 20.36 -4.17 -7.26
N MET A 69 20.08 -4.86 -6.15
CA MET A 69 21.01 -4.95 -5.02
C MET A 69 22.34 -5.62 -5.40
N ASN A 70 22.33 -6.52 -6.40
CA ASN A 70 23.53 -7.13 -6.98
C ASN A 70 24.19 -6.28 -8.09
N GLY A 71 23.78 -5.02 -8.27
CA GLY A 71 24.38 -4.07 -9.21
C GLY A 71 23.84 -4.14 -10.64
N LYS A 72 22.83 -4.97 -10.91
CA LYS A 72 22.21 -5.04 -12.24
C LYS A 72 21.12 -3.97 -12.35
N MET A 73 21.49 -2.81 -12.88
CA MET A 73 20.60 -1.64 -12.97
C MET A 73 20.23 -1.25 -14.40
N GLY A 74 20.56 -2.09 -15.39
CA GLY A 74 20.21 -1.84 -16.79
C GLY A 74 18.70 -1.93 -17.05
N ALA A 75 18.27 -1.41 -18.19
CA ALA A 75 16.87 -1.48 -18.63
C ALA A 75 16.39 -2.94 -18.76
N THR A 76 15.21 -3.20 -18.19
CA THR A 76 14.48 -4.47 -18.30
C THR A 76 13.17 -4.33 -19.09
N ILE A 77 12.65 -3.10 -19.20
CA ILE A 77 11.48 -2.76 -20.02
C ILE A 77 11.54 -1.28 -20.43
N ALA A 78 11.16 -0.97 -21.67
CA ALA A 78 10.95 0.40 -22.12
C ALA A 78 9.53 0.84 -21.76
N LEU A 79 9.36 2.03 -21.16
CA LEU A 79 8.02 2.54 -20.84
C LEU A 79 7.18 2.79 -22.09
N LYS A 80 7.82 3.03 -23.24
CA LYS A 80 7.14 3.18 -24.53
C LYS A 80 6.29 1.97 -24.90
N ASP A 81 6.70 0.76 -24.49
CA ASP A 81 5.96 -0.48 -24.75
C ASP A 81 4.64 -0.57 -23.96
N LEU A 82 4.47 0.32 -22.97
CA LEU A 82 3.28 0.41 -22.12
C LEU A 82 2.31 1.51 -22.56
N GLU A 83 2.69 2.33 -23.54
CA GLU A 83 1.88 3.42 -24.02
C GLU A 83 0.58 2.90 -24.68
N GLY A 84 -0.55 3.49 -24.32
CA GLY A 84 -1.86 3.12 -24.85
C GLY A 84 -2.49 1.89 -24.20
N ILE A 85 -1.81 1.19 -23.28
CA ILE A 85 -2.42 0.12 -22.48
C ILE A 85 -3.46 0.76 -21.53
N PRO A 86 -4.75 0.39 -21.59
CA PRO A 86 -5.78 1.01 -20.78
C PRO A 86 -5.75 0.51 -19.32
N ASN A 87 -6.15 1.36 -18.39
CA ASN A 87 -6.27 1.05 -16.96
C ASN A 87 -4.98 0.49 -16.35
N LEU A 88 -3.82 0.96 -16.84
CA LEU A 88 -2.52 0.49 -16.40
C LEU A 88 -2.12 1.18 -15.09
N TYR A 89 -1.72 0.37 -14.12
CA TYR A 89 -1.16 0.82 -12.85
C TYR A 89 0.21 0.19 -12.68
N ALA A 90 1.24 1.00 -12.46
CA ALA A 90 2.58 0.50 -12.26
C ALA A 90 3.40 1.37 -11.29
N ILE A 91 4.35 0.73 -10.61
CA ILE A 91 5.38 1.40 -9.81
C ILE A 91 6.74 0.79 -10.10
N GLY A 92 7.81 1.54 -9.92
CA GLY A 92 9.15 1.01 -10.18
C GLY A 92 10.24 2.06 -10.16
N ALA A 93 11.45 1.66 -10.56
CA ALA A 93 12.62 2.51 -10.63
C ALA A 93 13.14 2.61 -12.06
N LEU A 94 13.58 3.81 -12.44
CA LEU A 94 14.20 4.06 -13.73
C LEU A 94 15.48 3.24 -13.88
N GLU A 95 15.85 2.98 -15.15
CA GLU A 95 17.16 2.48 -15.50
C GLU A 95 18.27 3.29 -14.79
N ASN A 96 19.30 2.58 -14.36
CA ASN A 96 20.44 3.08 -13.59
C ASN A 96 20.04 3.76 -12.27
N LEU A 97 18.83 3.50 -11.76
CA LEU A 97 18.30 4.08 -10.52
C LEU A 97 18.36 5.61 -10.52
N THR A 98 17.94 6.21 -11.63
CA THR A 98 17.98 7.66 -11.85
C THR A 98 16.68 8.39 -11.48
N GLY A 99 15.72 7.66 -10.90
CA GLY A 99 14.44 8.20 -10.46
C GLY A 99 13.39 7.11 -10.25
N GLU A 100 12.19 7.56 -9.93
CA GLU A 100 11.03 6.73 -9.62
C GLU A 100 9.98 6.79 -10.72
N ILE A 101 9.25 5.69 -10.88
CA ILE A 101 8.16 5.52 -11.84
C ILE A 101 6.86 5.32 -11.07
N LEU A 102 5.84 6.10 -11.41
CA LEU A 102 4.45 5.84 -11.06
C LEU A 102 3.63 5.95 -12.33
N ILE A 103 2.95 4.88 -12.74
CA ILE A 103 1.91 4.94 -13.77
C ILE A 103 0.58 4.81 -13.06
N TYR A 104 -0.25 5.85 -13.14
CA TYR A 104 -1.52 5.91 -12.43
C TYR A 104 -2.66 6.03 -13.45
N ASN A 105 -3.37 4.92 -13.67
CA ASN A 105 -4.43 4.83 -14.68
C ASN A 105 -3.96 5.26 -16.08
N SER A 106 -2.88 4.62 -16.54
CA SER A 106 -2.23 4.87 -17.83
C SER A 106 -1.54 6.23 -18.00
N ASP A 107 -1.54 7.09 -16.98
CA ASP A 107 -0.75 8.33 -16.96
C ASP A 107 0.60 8.11 -16.25
N PRO A 108 1.74 8.23 -16.96
CA PRO A 108 3.05 8.11 -16.35
C PRO A 108 3.42 9.37 -15.57
N ILE A 109 4.06 9.20 -14.43
CA ILE A 109 4.55 10.25 -13.53
C ILE A 109 5.95 9.82 -13.11
N ILE A 110 6.95 10.39 -13.78
CA ILE A 110 8.36 10.04 -13.63
C ILE A 110 9.06 11.08 -12.79
N SER A 111 9.55 10.68 -11.62
CA SER A 111 10.13 11.59 -10.64
C SER A 111 11.63 11.46 -10.58
N ARG A 112 12.34 12.59 -10.69
CA ARG A 112 13.80 12.66 -10.62
C ARG A 112 14.25 13.71 -9.64
N ARG A 113 15.45 13.53 -9.12
CA ARG A 113 16.15 14.57 -8.37
C ARG A 113 16.74 15.59 -9.34
N SER A 114 16.42 16.87 -9.14
CA SER A 114 17.13 18.00 -9.72
C SER A 114 17.65 18.87 -8.57
N ASP A 115 18.96 18.82 -8.30
CA ASP A 115 19.61 19.43 -7.14
C ASP A 115 19.00 19.01 -5.78
N LYS A 116 18.16 19.86 -5.20
CA LYS A 116 17.46 19.66 -3.93
C LYS A 116 15.94 19.54 -4.11
N MET A 117 15.47 19.49 -5.35
CA MET A 117 14.06 19.46 -5.70
C MET A 117 13.73 18.16 -6.46
N VAL A 118 12.44 17.82 -6.45
CA VAL A 118 11.90 16.77 -7.31
C VAL A 118 11.34 17.43 -8.56
N THR A 119 11.67 16.86 -9.72
CA THR A 119 11.05 17.21 -11.01
C THR A 119 10.23 16.03 -11.50
N VAL A 120 9.09 16.32 -12.13
CA VAL A 120 8.16 15.32 -12.64
C VAL A 120 8.03 15.46 -14.16
N ASP A 121 8.06 14.34 -14.87
CA ASP A 121 7.81 14.20 -16.31
C ASP A 121 6.65 13.23 -16.54
N HIS A 122 5.84 13.46 -17.57
CA HIS A 122 4.64 12.67 -17.88
C HIS A 122 4.75 11.93 -19.22
N THR A 123 5.95 11.49 -19.61
CA THR A 123 6.18 10.82 -20.89
C THR A 123 6.62 9.37 -20.71
N PHE A 124 6.34 8.53 -21.70
CA PHE A 124 6.78 7.13 -21.76
C PHE A 124 8.18 6.96 -22.38
N LYS A 125 9.01 8.00 -22.41
CA LYS A 125 10.30 7.97 -23.14
C LYS A 125 11.41 7.18 -22.44
N ASP A 126 11.20 6.86 -21.17
CA ASP A 126 12.21 6.26 -20.30
C ASP A 126 12.15 4.72 -20.29
N SER A 127 13.14 4.12 -19.64
CA SER A 127 13.20 2.68 -19.37
C SER A 127 13.23 2.43 -17.87
N ALA A 128 12.70 1.29 -17.44
CA ALA A 128 12.75 0.84 -16.06
C ALA A 128 13.82 -0.25 -15.88
N THR A 129 14.46 -0.26 -14.72
CA THR A 129 15.25 -1.43 -14.26
C THR A 129 14.41 -2.37 -13.41
N LEU A 130 13.43 -1.82 -12.69
CA LEU A 130 12.36 -2.56 -12.02
C LEU A 130 11.03 -1.91 -12.32
N LEU A 131 10.03 -2.70 -12.68
CA LEU A 131 8.64 -2.24 -12.82
C LEU A 131 7.69 -3.35 -12.40
N VAL A 132 6.73 -3.02 -11.55
CA VAL A 132 5.60 -3.88 -11.19
C VAL A 132 4.34 -3.25 -11.73
N SER A 133 3.49 -4.04 -12.38
CA SER A 133 2.31 -3.52 -13.06
C SER A 133 1.10 -4.45 -12.98
N ALA A 134 -0.07 -3.86 -13.16
CA ALA A 134 -1.35 -4.53 -13.32
C ALA A 134 -2.30 -3.67 -14.15
N GLN A 135 -3.22 -4.31 -14.88
CA GLN A 135 -4.37 -3.63 -15.48
C GLN A 135 -5.60 -3.83 -14.58
N VAL A 136 -6.22 -2.74 -14.12
CA VAL A 136 -7.38 -2.79 -13.21
C VAL A 136 -8.46 -1.85 -13.72
N ALA A 137 -9.44 -2.42 -14.44
CA ALA A 137 -10.51 -1.64 -15.06
C ALA A 137 -11.50 -1.07 -14.03
N GLU A 138 -11.78 -1.81 -12.95
CA GLU A 138 -12.72 -1.39 -11.92
C GLU A 138 -12.13 -1.56 -10.52
N TRP A 139 -12.44 -0.58 -9.68
CA TRP A 139 -12.04 -0.53 -8.29
C TRP A 139 -13.28 -0.48 -7.39
N GLN A 140 -13.19 -1.13 -6.24
CA GLN A 140 -14.18 -1.02 -5.17
C GLN A 140 -13.62 -0.26 -3.97
N ASP A 141 -14.40 0.69 -3.48
CA ASP A 141 -14.00 1.63 -2.44
C ASP A 141 -14.34 1.14 -1.04
N ILE A 142 -13.43 1.37 -0.11
CA ILE A 142 -13.43 0.80 1.22
C ILE A 142 -12.98 1.88 2.20
N PRO A 143 -13.86 2.40 3.07
CA PRO A 143 -13.46 3.38 4.05
C PRO A 143 -12.47 2.76 5.04
N VAL A 144 -11.34 3.42 5.27
CA VAL A 144 -10.35 2.96 6.25
C VAL A 144 -10.76 3.50 7.63
N PRO A 145 -10.97 2.62 8.65
CA PRO A 145 -11.32 3.05 9.99
C PRO A 145 -10.27 3.97 10.58
N THR A 146 -10.70 4.98 11.33
CA THR A 146 -9.79 5.94 11.97
C THR A 146 -8.90 5.32 13.04
N SER A 147 -9.18 4.08 13.47
CA SER A 147 -8.32 3.29 14.36
C SER A 147 -7.07 2.72 13.68
N VAL A 148 -7.04 2.64 12.34
CA VAL A 148 -5.87 2.21 11.58
C VAL A 148 -4.93 3.40 11.42
N LYS A 149 -3.80 3.39 12.15
CA LYS A 149 -2.88 4.54 12.23
C LYS A 149 -1.48 4.27 11.68
N SER A 150 -1.02 3.03 11.71
CA SER A 150 0.33 2.66 11.23
C SER A 150 0.28 1.82 9.97
N GLN A 151 1.39 1.79 9.23
CA GLN A 151 1.54 0.90 8.07
C GLN A 151 1.27 -0.57 8.40
N GLY A 152 1.78 -1.10 9.52
CA GLY A 152 1.53 -2.50 9.90
C GLY A 152 0.04 -2.77 10.18
N GLN A 153 -0.67 -1.83 10.80
CA GLN A 153 -2.12 -1.93 10.96
C GLN A 153 -2.85 -1.86 9.61
N PHE A 154 -2.36 -1.02 8.70
CA PHE A 154 -2.89 -0.93 7.34
C PHE A 154 -2.67 -2.21 6.54
N GLU A 155 -1.50 -2.84 6.61
CA GLU A 155 -1.21 -4.13 5.95
C GLU A 155 -2.17 -5.24 6.43
N ILE A 156 -2.46 -5.28 7.74
CA ILE A 156 -3.45 -6.22 8.31
C ILE A 156 -4.86 -5.92 7.77
N PHE A 157 -5.28 -4.65 7.83
CA PHE A 157 -6.58 -4.20 7.32
C PHE A 157 -6.73 -4.52 5.82
N LEU A 158 -5.72 -4.20 5.03
CA LEU A 158 -5.65 -4.46 3.58
C LEU A 158 -5.88 -5.94 3.27
N GLN A 159 -5.12 -6.83 3.92
CA GLN A 159 -5.25 -8.27 3.72
C GLN A 159 -6.65 -8.78 4.11
N GLN A 160 -7.20 -8.31 5.24
CA GLN A 160 -8.54 -8.68 5.68
C GLN A 160 -9.61 -8.23 4.69
N GLN A 161 -9.52 -6.98 4.20
CA GLN A 161 -10.48 -6.44 3.24
C GLN A 161 -10.38 -7.09 1.87
N ALA A 162 -9.19 -7.49 1.44
CA ALA A 162 -8.97 -8.26 0.23
C ALA A 162 -9.63 -9.64 0.31
N LEU A 163 -9.39 -10.38 1.40
CA LEU A 163 -10.02 -11.68 1.63
C LEU A 163 -11.55 -11.60 1.68
N GLN A 164 -12.10 -10.62 2.41
CA GLN A 164 -13.55 -10.42 2.53
C GLN A 164 -14.25 -10.10 1.20
N ARG A 165 -13.50 -9.57 0.24
CA ARG A 165 -14.00 -9.20 -1.09
C ARG A 165 -13.66 -10.21 -2.17
N GLY A 166 -13.09 -11.36 -1.79
CA GLY A 166 -12.77 -12.43 -2.71
C GLY A 166 -11.52 -12.19 -3.55
N VAL A 167 -10.65 -11.25 -3.21
CA VAL A 167 -9.34 -11.10 -3.89
C VAL A 167 -8.45 -12.29 -3.54
N ASP A 168 -7.77 -12.88 -4.53
CA ASP A 168 -6.81 -13.97 -4.33
C ASP A 168 -5.56 -13.49 -3.57
N THR A 169 -5.62 -13.51 -2.23
CA THR A 169 -4.49 -13.08 -1.38
C THR A 169 -3.30 -14.04 -1.37
N SER A 170 -3.36 -15.18 -2.09
CA SER A 170 -2.24 -16.10 -2.24
C SER A 170 -1.21 -15.64 -3.29
N LYS A 171 -1.60 -14.64 -4.09
CA LYS A 171 -0.80 -13.99 -5.13
C LYS A 171 -0.65 -12.50 -4.83
N PRO A 172 0.31 -11.83 -5.47
CA PRO A 172 0.37 -10.39 -5.41
C PRO A 172 -0.88 -9.72 -5.99
N TYR A 173 -1.26 -8.57 -5.43
CA TYR A 173 -2.37 -7.76 -5.95
C TYR A 173 -2.13 -6.26 -5.75
N PRO A 174 -2.63 -5.42 -6.66
CA PRO A 174 -2.52 -3.98 -6.52
C PRO A 174 -3.59 -3.44 -5.55
N PHE A 175 -3.30 -2.29 -4.97
CA PHE A 175 -4.25 -1.50 -4.19
C PHE A 175 -4.00 -0.02 -4.41
N ILE A 176 -5.02 0.80 -4.17
CA ILE A 176 -4.85 2.25 -4.08
C ILE A 176 -5.29 2.69 -2.67
N LEU A 177 -4.51 3.56 -2.04
CA LEU A 177 -4.91 4.25 -0.82
C LEU A 177 -4.95 5.76 -1.10
N THR A 178 -6.13 6.35 -0.97
CA THR A 178 -6.33 7.79 -1.20
C THR A 178 -6.87 8.48 0.04
N GLY A 179 -6.45 9.71 0.32
CA GLY A 179 -6.96 10.51 1.43
C GLY A 179 -5.87 11.23 2.21
N GLY A 180 -6.19 11.64 3.44
CA GLY A 180 -5.28 12.43 4.28
C GLY A 180 -4.32 11.55 5.07
N ILE A 181 -3.01 11.63 4.76
CA ILE A 181 -1.97 11.02 5.59
C ILE A 181 -1.62 11.91 6.79
N ALA A 182 -1.28 11.30 7.93
CA ALA A 182 -0.72 12.03 9.05
C ALA A 182 0.76 12.34 8.78
N LYS A 183 1.50 11.32 8.32
CA LYS A 183 2.91 11.41 7.94
C LYS A 183 3.22 10.40 6.83
N LEU A 184 4.08 10.79 5.90
CA LEU A 184 4.62 9.92 4.87
C LEU A 184 6.12 10.23 4.71
N ASP A 185 6.96 9.24 4.97
CA ASP A 185 8.39 9.29 4.69
C ASP A 185 8.61 8.81 3.25
N TRP A 186 9.42 9.52 2.47
CA TRP A 186 9.61 9.25 1.05
C TRP A 186 11.03 9.48 0.56
N HIS A 187 11.35 8.86 -0.58
CA HIS A 187 12.55 9.13 -1.34
C HIS A 187 12.34 9.10 -2.86
N VAL A 188 13.28 9.73 -3.56
CA VAL A 188 13.51 9.59 -5.00
C VAL A 188 14.96 9.15 -5.18
N VAL A 189 15.15 7.96 -5.72
CA VAL A 189 16.46 7.39 -5.98
C VAL A 189 17.22 8.23 -7.01
N ASN A 190 18.52 8.38 -6.78
CA ASN A 190 19.42 9.09 -7.69
C ASN A 190 20.83 8.52 -7.54
N TRP A 191 21.01 7.29 -8.02
CA TRP A 191 22.25 6.56 -7.90
C TRP A 191 23.39 7.25 -8.66
N ASN A 192 24.57 7.29 -8.03
CA ASN A 192 25.78 7.72 -8.71
C ASN A 192 26.42 6.52 -9.40
N SER A 193 26.37 6.48 -10.73
CA SER A 193 26.95 5.38 -11.53
C SER A 193 28.45 5.16 -11.32
N ASN A 194 29.17 6.15 -10.78
CA ASN A 194 30.59 6.01 -10.43
C ASN A 194 30.82 5.34 -9.08
N ASN A 195 29.76 5.07 -8.30
CA ASN A 195 29.85 4.33 -7.06
C ASN A 195 29.78 2.83 -7.34
N ALA A 196 30.89 2.12 -7.10
CA ALA A 196 30.98 0.67 -7.30
C ALA A 196 30.38 -0.13 -6.13
N ASP A 197 30.16 0.49 -4.97
CA ASP A 197 29.68 -0.19 -3.76
C ASP A 197 28.17 -0.02 -3.59
N HIS A 198 27.39 -0.91 -4.22
CA HIS A 198 25.93 -0.86 -4.19
C HIS A 198 25.35 -1.53 -2.93
N THR A 199 25.50 -0.85 -1.77
CA THR A 199 24.85 -1.25 -0.51
C THR A 199 23.52 -0.54 -0.30
N LYS A 200 22.62 -1.12 0.52
CA LYS A 200 21.37 -0.46 0.98
C LYS A 200 21.63 0.92 1.58
N LYS A 201 22.74 1.09 2.31
CA LYS A 201 23.14 2.39 2.87
C LYS A 201 23.46 3.39 1.77
N ASN A 202 24.29 3.01 0.80
CA ASN A 202 24.69 3.91 -0.29
C ASN A 202 23.50 4.26 -1.18
N HIS A 203 22.61 3.29 -1.44
CA HIS A 203 21.37 3.47 -2.19
C HIS A 203 20.52 4.59 -1.57
N LEU A 204 20.23 4.48 -0.27
CA LEU A 204 19.46 5.49 0.47
C LEU A 204 20.21 6.81 0.67
N GLN A 205 21.54 6.81 0.72
CA GLN A 205 22.34 8.04 0.84
C GLN A 205 22.35 8.87 -0.44
N SER A 206 22.30 8.21 -1.61
CA SER A 206 22.26 8.89 -2.91
C SER A 206 20.91 9.54 -3.22
N SER A 207 19.86 9.05 -2.57
CA SER A 207 18.47 9.47 -2.78
C SER A 207 18.15 10.84 -2.19
N LEU A 208 17.29 11.61 -2.86
CA LEU A 208 16.62 12.75 -2.24
C LEU A 208 15.48 12.21 -1.38
N LYS A 209 15.36 12.68 -0.14
CA LYS A 209 14.36 12.18 0.81
C LYS A 209 13.65 13.31 1.52
N GLY A 210 12.44 13.04 2.01
CA GLY A 210 11.66 14.00 2.75
C GLY A 210 10.56 13.38 3.57
N VAL A 211 9.80 14.27 4.21
CA VAL A 211 8.63 13.92 5.01
C VAL A 211 7.48 14.81 4.58
N LEU A 212 6.33 14.21 4.24
CA LEU A 212 5.06 14.91 4.11
C LEU A 212 4.26 14.71 5.38
N THR A 213 3.59 15.75 5.87
CA THR A 213 2.72 15.68 7.04
C THR A 213 1.39 16.35 6.73
N HIS A 214 0.28 15.74 7.16
CA HIS A 214 -1.07 16.29 6.99
C HIS A 214 -1.42 16.65 5.54
N ALA A 215 -0.97 15.84 4.58
CA ALA A 215 -1.17 16.04 3.15
C ALA A 215 -2.20 15.05 2.59
N TYR A 216 -2.92 15.47 1.54
CA TYR A 216 -3.73 14.54 0.74
C TYR A 216 -2.86 13.92 -0.35
N VAL A 217 -2.90 12.59 -0.42
CA VAL A 217 -2.10 11.80 -1.35
C VAL A 217 -2.95 10.72 -2.01
N ASP A 218 -2.52 10.30 -3.18
CA ASP A 218 -2.92 9.03 -3.78
C ASP A 218 -1.71 8.11 -3.81
N ILE A 219 -1.82 6.97 -3.14
CA ILE A 219 -0.79 5.94 -3.08
C ILE A 219 -1.23 4.78 -3.94
N LEU A 220 -0.39 4.39 -4.90
CA LEU A 220 -0.51 3.11 -5.59
C LEU A 220 0.47 2.15 -4.94
N GLY A 221 0.01 0.94 -4.62
CA GLY A 221 0.90 -0.08 -4.10
C GLY A 221 0.54 -1.48 -4.57
N PHE A 222 1.49 -2.38 -4.37
CA PHE A 222 1.35 -3.81 -4.58
C PHE A 222 1.60 -4.54 -3.27
N TYR A 223 0.68 -5.41 -2.90
CA TYR A 223 0.83 -6.29 -1.75
C TYR A 223 1.29 -7.66 -2.21
N ASP A 224 2.25 -8.26 -1.49
CA ASP A 224 2.61 -9.67 -1.64
C ASP A 224 2.92 -10.26 -0.26
N ALA A 225 2.17 -11.31 0.10
CA ALA A 225 2.34 -12.02 1.37
C ALA A 225 3.62 -12.86 1.40
N LYS A 226 4.10 -13.34 0.24
CA LYS A 226 5.28 -14.21 0.15
C LYS A 226 6.56 -13.42 0.31
N ASN A 227 6.59 -12.19 -0.19
CA ASN A 227 7.75 -11.30 -0.18
C ASN A 227 9.02 -12.06 -0.61
N ASP A 228 9.01 -12.56 -1.84
CA ASP A 228 10.13 -13.30 -2.43
C ASP A 228 11.32 -12.39 -2.84
N GLY A 229 11.25 -11.10 -2.52
CA GLY A 229 12.28 -10.11 -2.84
C GLY A 229 12.31 -9.69 -4.31
N VAL A 230 11.28 -10.00 -5.10
CA VAL A 230 11.18 -9.54 -6.50
C VAL A 230 10.95 -8.02 -6.53
N PHE A 231 9.97 -7.52 -5.78
CA PHE A 231 9.68 -6.09 -5.79
C PHE A 231 9.28 -5.52 -4.44
N ILE A 232 9.27 -6.29 -3.36
CA ILE A 232 8.97 -5.79 -2.00
C ILE A 232 10.26 -5.70 -1.19
N HIS A 233 10.42 -4.61 -0.44
CA HIS A 233 11.55 -4.45 0.47
C HIS A 233 11.47 -5.44 1.65
N GLU A 234 12.63 -5.89 2.13
CA GLU A 234 12.72 -6.72 3.33
C GLU A 234 11.99 -6.06 4.51
N GLY A 235 11.09 -6.80 5.15
CA GLY A 235 10.37 -6.36 6.36
C GLY A 235 9.04 -5.63 6.13
N SER A 236 8.58 -5.49 4.88
CA SER A 236 7.21 -5.05 4.57
C SER A 236 6.48 -6.10 3.71
N LYS A 237 5.17 -5.94 3.56
CA LYS A 237 4.35 -6.69 2.59
C LYS A 237 3.84 -5.82 1.45
N THR A 238 4.26 -4.55 1.41
CA THR A 238 3.80 -3.58 0.42
C THR A 238 4.97 -2.84 -0.22
N HIS A 239 4.90 -2.63 -1.53
CA HIS A 239 5.71 -1.64 -2.23
C HIS A 239 4.78 -0.53 -2.70
N MET A 240 5.08 0.73 -2.38
CA MET A 240 4.19 1.86 -2.58
C MET A 240 4.90 3.04 -3.21
N HIS A 241 4.29 3.63 -4.22
CA HIS A 241 4.62 4.97 -4.73
C HIS A 241 3.41 5.88 -4.55
N PHE A 242 3.62 7.18 -4.45
CA PHE A 242 2.54 8.14 -4.23
C PHE A 242 2.67 9.35 -5.14
N LYS A 243 1.55 10.06 -5.31
CA LYS A 243 1.51 11.45 -5.76
C LYS A 243 0.78 12.31 -4.72
N ALA A 244 1.35 13.47 -4.41
CA ALA A 244 0.67 14.48 -3.61
C ALA A 244 -0.37 15.21 -4.47
N ARG A 245 -1.52 15.54 -3.90
CA ARG A 245 -2.58 16.26 -4.65
C ARG A 245 -2.30 17.75 -4.79
N ASP A 246 -1.70 18.35 -3.76
CA ASP A 246 -1.49 19.79 -3.65
C ASP A 246 -0.04 20.22 -3.94
N ALA A 247 0.79 19.31 -4.45
CA ALA A 247 2.19 19.57 -4.77
C ALA A 247 2.61 18.76 -6.01
N ASN A 248 3.51 19.32 -6.81
CA ASN A 248 4.15 18.59 -7.91
C ASN A 248 5.22 17.62 -7.37
N LEU A 249 4.77 16.60 -6.66
CA LEU A 249 5.60 15.61 -5.98
C LEU A 249 4.99 14.22 -6.15
N ALA A 250 5.76 13.34 -6.79
CA ALA A 250 5.60 11.90 -6.72
C ALA A 250 6.93 11.26 -6.36
N ALA A 251 6.87 10.11 -5.70
CA ALA A 251 8.05 9.46 -5.13
C ALA A 251 7.70 8.06 -4.63
N HIS A 252 8.73 7.30 -4.25
CA HIS A 252 8.57 6.11 -3.44
C HIS A 252 8.09 6.47 -2.03
N ALA A 253 7.15 5.70 -1.47
CA ALA A 253 6.69 5.85 -0.09
C ALA A 253 7.37 4.82 0.82
N ASP A 254 8.34 5.27 1.61
CA ASP A 254 9.09 4.43 2.54
C ASP A 254 8.24 3.95 3.71
N LYS A 255 7.44 4.87 4.26
CA LYS A 255 6.64 4.61 5.46
C LYS A 255 5.44 5.53 5.54
N ILE A 256 4.28 4.96 5.90
CA ILE A 256 3.04 5.71 6.08
C ILE A 256 2.51 5.67 7.50
N PHE A 257 1.94 6.80 7.91
CA PHE A 257 1.11 6.96 9.10
C PHE A 257 -0.22 7.56 8.67
N LEU A 258 -1.29 6.82 8.94
CA LEU A 258 -2.61 7.09 8.39
C LEU A 258 -3.31 8.19 9.19
N GLY A 259 -3.91 9.14 8.47
CA GLY A 259 -4.64 10.27 9.03
C GLY A 259 -6.14 10.00 9.08
N LYS A 260 -6.89 10.73 8.25
CA LYS A 260 -8.35 10.72 8.20
C LYS A 260 -8.84 10.71 6.74
N ASP A 261 -10.12 10.41 6.56
CA ASP A 261 -10.78 10.45 5.25
C ASP A 261 -10.08 9.55 4.21
N LEU A 262 -9.52 8.43 4.68
CA LEU A 262 -8.78 7.49 3.85
C LEU A 262 -9.74 6.45 3.25
N THR A 263 -9.55 6.19 1.97
CA THR A 263 -10.26 5.17 1.20
C THR A 263 -9.24 4.22 0.59
N LEU A 264 -9.34 2.95 0.95
CA LEU A 264 -8.68 1.85 0.27
C LEU A 264 -9.51 1.47 -0.95
N LYS A 265 -8.86 1.22 -2.08
CA LYS A 265 -9.45 0.68 -3.29
C LYS A 265 -8.80 -0.66 -3.61
N LEU A 266 -9.63 -1.65 -3.91
CA LEU A 266 -9.21 -2.99 -4.36
C LEU A 266 -9.82 -3.31 -5.72
N PRO A 267 -9.21 -4.22 -6.51
CA PRO A 267 -9.81 -4.70 -7.75
C PRO A 267 -11.21 -5.28 -7.51
N LYS A 268 -12.09 -5.09 -8.49
CA LYS A 268 -13.47 -5.58 -8.51
C LYS A 268 -13.69 -6.62 -9.61
#